data_AF-A0A2H2Z0V6-F1
#
_entry.id   AF-A0A2H2Z0V6-F1
#
_cell.length_a   1.000
_cell.length_b   1.000
_cell.length_c   1.000
_cell.angle_alpha   90.00
_cell.angle_beta   90.00
_cell.angle_gamma   90.00
#
_symmetry.space_group_name_H-M   'P 1'
#
loop_
_entity.id
_entity.type
_entity.pdbx_description
1 polymer ?
#
loop_
_entity_poly.entity_id
_entity_poly.type
_entity_poly.pdbx_seq_one_letter_code
_entity_poly.pdbx_strand_id
1 'polypeptide(L)'
;MNESKHQDLGLLFLRASGALFLLWVHGLPKVLDYSEQLKQIEDPFHLGAHMTLLLAIFAEVLCPVLIVAGVLVRLACLPILAVLLIAMLVVHPQWTLLEGQFGWLLLIIFTSVLLAGPGRFTLGGRFA
;
A
#
# COMPACT_ATOMS: atom_id res chain seq x y z
N MET A 1 23.23 -20.38 9.68
CA MET A 1 22.63 -19.42 10.63
C MET A 1 22.56 -17.97 10.10
N ASN A 2 23.43 -17.55 9.16
CA ASN A 2 23.39 -16.18 8.59
C ASN A 2 22.38 -15.96 7.45
N GLU A 3 22.02 -16.98 6.67
CA GLU A 3 21.09 -16.84 5.54
C GLU A 3 19.71 -16.33 5.98
N SER A 4 19.17 -16.85 7.09
CA SER A 4 17.90 -16.38 7.65
C SER A 4 17.91 -14.88 7.99
N LYS A 5 19.05 -14.34 8.48
CA LYS A 5 19.15 -12.91 8.83
C LYS A 5 19.11 -12.01 7.60
N HIS A 6 19.78 -12.41 6.52
CA HIS A 6 19.76 -11.64 5.28
C HIS A 6 18.37 -11.68 4.61
N GLN A 7 17.68 -12.82 4.68
CA GLN A 7 16.29 -12.94 4.21
C GLN A 7 15.34 -12.03 4.99
N ASP A 8 15.41 -12.04 6.33
CA ASP A 8 14.60 -11.17 7.18
C ASP A 8 14.88 -9.68 6.91
N LEU A 9 16.15 -9.32 6.69
CA LEU A 9 16.55 -7.95 6.37
C LEU A 9 16.04 -7.54 4.99
N GLY A 10 16.08 -8.45 4.01
CA GLY A 10 15.51 -8.24 2.69
C GLY A 10 13.99 -8.02 2.74
N LEU A 11 13.27 -8.79 3.55
CA LEU A 11 11.83 -8.58 3.76
C LEU A 11 11.52 -7.25 4.45
N LEU A 12 12.30 -6.89 5.48
CA LEU A 12 12.18 -5.58 6.13
C LEU A 12 12.38 -4.45 5.12
N PHE A 13 13.45 -4.54 4.31
CA PHE A 13 13.73 -3.55 3.28
C PHE A 13 12.60 -3.48 2.24
N LEU A 14 12.14 -4.62 1.72
CA LEU A 14 11.06 -4.70 0.74
C LEU A 14 9.78 -4.05 1.27
N ARG A 15 9.34 -4.43 2.47
CA ARG A 15 8.10 -3.91 3.04
C ARG A 15 8.21 -2.44 3.42
N ALA A 16 9.35 -2.01 3.99
CA ALA A 16 9.55 -0.63 4.41
C ALA A 16 9.68 0.31 3.21
N SER A 17 10.49 -0.04 2.20
CA SER A 17 10.65 0.79 1.01
C SER A 17 9.35 0.92 0.23
N GLY A 18 8.64 -0.20 -0.05
CA GLY A 18 7.36 -0.17 -0.74
C GLY A 18 6.29 0.64 -0.01
N ALA A 19 6.17 0.44 1.32
CA ALA A 19 5.24 1.18 2.15
C ALA A 19 5.56 2.67 2.21
N LEU A 20 6.83 3.05 2.37
CA LEU A 20 7.24 4.46 2.41
C LEU A 20 7.01 5.15 1.07
N PHE A 21 7.28 4.48 -0.05
CA PHE A 21 6.99 5.04 -1.38
C PHE A 21 5.48 5.26 -1.60
N LEU A 22 4.66 4.26 -1.28
CA LEU A 22 3.20 4.39 -1.38
C LEU A 22 2.68 5.52 -0.49
N LEU A 23 3.13 5.55 0.77
CA LEU A 23 2.76 6.58 1.75
C LEU A 23 3.16 7.98 1.27
N TRP A 24 4.37 8.15 0.78
CA TRP A 24 4.90 9.46 0.39
C TRP A 24 4.24 10.00 -0.88
N VAL A 25 4.07 9.15 -1.90
CA VAL A 25 3.61 9.57 -3.22
C VAL A 25 2.08 9.65 -3.29
N HIS A 26 1.37 8.71 -2.68
CA HIS A 26 -0.09 8.62 -2.81
C HIS A 26 -0.85 8.95 -1.53
N GLY A 27 -0.34 8.54 -0.37
CA GLY A 27 -1.02 8.71 0.92
C GLY A 27 -0.94 10.13 1.48
N LEU A 28 0.27 10.70 1.55
CA LEU A 28 0.53 11.99 2.19
C LEU A 28 -0.23 13.14 1.52
N PRO A 29 -0.29 13.26 0.17
CA PRO A 29 -1.10 14.29 -0.49
C PRO A 29 -2.59 14.20 -0.14
N LYS A 30 -3.13 12.99 0.07
CA LYS A 30 -4.55 12.80 0.44
C LYS A 30 -4.90 13.36 1.81
N VAL A 31 -3.94 13.42 2.72
CA VAL A 31 -4.14 13.98 4.07
C VAL A 31 -3.83 15.47 4.11
N LEU A 32 -2.76 15.91 3.45
CA LEU A 32 -2.34 17.31 3.47
C LEU A 32 -3.26 18.20 2.62
N ASP A 33 -3.71 17.71 1.46
CA ASP A 33 -4.51 18.46 0.49
C ASP A 33 -5.94 17.90 0.38
N TYR A 34 -6.52 17.48 1.51
CA TYR A 34 -7.80 16.75 1.56
C TYR A 34 -8.92 17.42 0.74
N SER A 35 -9.08 18.74 0.84
CA SER A 35 -10.13 19.49 0.14
C SER A 35 -9.97 19.48 -1.39
N GLU A 36 -8.73 19.48 -1.90
CA GLU A 36 -8.47 19.39 -3.34
C GLU A 36 -8.62 17.94 -3.82
N GLN A 37 -8.14 16.99 -3.03
CA GLN A 37 -8.25 15.56 -3.31
C GLN A 37 -9.71 15.10 -3.36
N LEU A 38 -10.58 15.69 -2.55
CA LEU A 38 -12.03 15.42 -2.58
C LEU A 38 -12.67 15.76 -3.93
N LYS A 39 -12.14 16.75 -4.66
CA LYS A 39 -12.66 17.16 -5.97
C LYS A 39 -12.12 16.30 -7.11
N GLN A 40 -10.95 15.70 -6.91
CA GLN A 40 -10.22 14.94 -7.93
C GLN A 40 -10.44 13.44 -7.82
N ILE A 41 -10.87 12.95 -6.66
CA ILE A 41 -11.02 11.51 -6.44
C ILE A 41 -12.13 10.94 -7.32
N GLU A 42 -11.77 9.90 -8.06
CA GLU A 42 -12.72 9.13 -8.84
C GLU A 42 -13.46 8.15 -7.94
N ASP A 43 -14.79 8.05 -8.11
CA ASP A 43 -15.66 7.21 -7.29
C ASP A 43 -16.40 6.17 -8.16
N PRO A 44 -15.70 5.10 -8.62
CA PRO A 44 -16.28 4.13 -9.54
C PRO A 44 -17.47 3.35 -8.95
N PHE A 45 -17.54 3.26 -7.62
CA PHE A 45 -18.59 2.54 -6.91
C PHE A 45 -19.71 3.43 -6.39
N HIS A 46 -19.68 4.73 -6.67
CA HIS A 46 -20.70 5.70 -6.27
C HIS A 46 -20.97 5.71 -4.75
N LEU A 47 -19.93 5.58 -3.93
CA LEU A 47 -20.00 5.60 -2.46
C LEU A 47 -20.03 7.04 -1.89
N GLY A 48 -19.74 8.02 -2.74
CA GLY A 48 -19.52 9.41 -2.39
C GLY A 48 -18.03 9.73 -2.18
N ALA A 49 -17.59 10.88 -2.69
CA ALA A 49 -16.19 11.31 -2.68
C ALA A 49 -15.54 11.28 -1.28
N HIS A 50 -16.27 11.65 -0.24
CA HIS A 50 -15.78 11.59 1.14
C HIS A 50 -15.47 10.17 1.61
N MET A 51 -16.36 9.21 1.34
CA MET A 51 -16.17 7.81 1.73
C MET A 51 -15.02 7.19 0.94
N THR A 52 -14.98 7.43 -0.36
CA THR A 52 -13.93 6.92 -1.25
C THR A 52 -12.55 7.46 -0.85
N LEU A 53 -12.46 8.75 -0.50
CA LEU A 53 -11.20 9.36 -0.05
C LEU A 53 -10.77 8.82 1.31
N LEU A 54 -11.70 8.60 2.24
CA LEU A 54 -11.38 8.01 3.53
C LEU A 54 -10.84 6.57 3.40
N LEU A 55 -11.45 5.77 2.52
CA LEU A 55 -10.97 4.41 2.22
C LEU A 55 -9.58 4.44 1.57
N ALA A 56 -9.33 5.36 0.65
CA ALA A 56 -8.02 5.54 0.04
C ALA A 56 -6.97 5.96 1.08
N ILE A 57 -7.28 6.90 1.98
CA ILE A 57 -6.39 7.30 3.08
C ILE A 57 -6.11 6.12 4.02
N PHE A 58 -7.12 5.33 4.38
CA PHE A 58 -6.93 4.14 5.20
C PHE A 58 -5.96 3.15 4.53
N ALA A 59 -6.16 2.89 3.23
CA ALA A 59 -5.33 1.99 2.46
C ALA A 59 -3.90 2.52 2.24
N GLU A 60 -3.70 3.82 2.05
CA GLU A 60 -2.42 4.38 1.62
C GLU A 60 -1.66 5.13 2.71
N VAL A 61 -2.26 5.34 3.88
CA VAL A 61 -1.62 6.01 5.02
C VAL A 61 -1.51 5.07 6.21
N LEU A 62 -2.65 4.58 6.72
CA LEU A 62 -2.63 3.73 7.90
C LEU A 62 -2.00 2.37 7.61
N CYS A 63 -2.39 1.70 6.53
CA CYS A 63 -1.87 0.38 6.19
C CYS A 63 -0.35 0.38 5.95
N PRO A 64 0.25 1.34 5.21
CA PRO A 64 1.70 1.42 5.08
C PRO A 64 2.42 1.63 6.41
N VAL A 65 1.88 2.46 7.31
CA VAL A 65 2.47 2.66 8.65
C VAL A 65 2.47 1.34 9.44
N LEU A 66 1.37 0.59 9.41
CA LEU A 66 1.28 -0.74 10.04
C LEU A 66 2.27 -1.73 9.42
N ILE A 67 2.39 -1.74 8.09
CA ILE A 67 3.35 -2.57 7.37
C ILE A 67 4.78 -2.24 7.77
N VAL A 68 5.16 -0.96 7.91
CA VAL A 68 6.50 -0.52 8.36
C VAL A 68 6.74 -0.90 9.82
N ALA A 69 5.74 -0.78 10.69
CA ALA A 69 5.84 -1.24 12.07
C ALA A 69 5.96 -2.79 12.18
N GLY A 70 5.54 -3.51 11.14
CA GLY A 70 5.52 -4.98 11.15
C GLY A 70 4.32 -5.54 11.92
N VAL A 71 3.20 -4.80 11.97
CA VAL A 71 1.96 -5.15 12.67
C VAL A 71 0.88 -5.46 11.65
N LEU A 72 0.23 -6.62 11.78
CA LEU A 72 -0.84 -7.11 10.91
C LEU A 72 -0.47 -7.01 9.43
N VAL A 73 0.78 -7.30 9.07
CA VAL A 73 1.36 -6.97 7.76
C VAL A 73 0.53 -7.57 6.63
N ARG A 74 0.15 -8.85 6.76
CA ARG A 74 -0.66 -9.54 5.76
C ARG A 74 -2.04 -8.91 5.58
N LEU A 75 -2.69 -8.52 6.67
CA LEU A 75 -4.01 -7.91 6.62
C LEU A 75 -3.92 -6.49 6.04
N ALA A 76 -2.90 -5.71 6.41
CA ALA A 76 -2.67 -4.37 5.91
C ALA A 76 -2.30 -4.33 4.41
N CYS A 77 -1.75 -5.42 3.84
CA CYS A 77 -1.56 -5.54 2.39
C CYS A 77 -2.89 -5.62 1.61
N LEU A 78 -3.97 -6.16 2.19
CA LEU A 78 -5.21 -6.37 1.43
C LEU A 78 -5.88 -5.06 0.97
N PRO A 79 -6.06 -4.03 1.83
CA PRO A 79 -6.57 -2.73 1.40
C PRO A 79 -5.70 -2.06 0.34
N ILE A 80 -4.37 -2.16 0.47
CA ILE A 80 -3.42 -1.60 -0.50
C ILE A 80 -3.58 -2.27 -1.87
N LEU A 81 -3.62 -3.61 -1.90
CA LEU A 81 -3.79 -4.34 -3.16
C LEU A 81 -5.14 -4.04 -3.80
N ALA A 82 -6.20 -3.91 -3.00
CA ALA A 82 -7.52 -3.55 -3.49
C ALA A 82 -7.52 -2.16 -4.15
N VAL A 83 -6.98 -1.13 -3.50
CA VAL A 83 -6.96 0.23 -4.07
C VAL A 83 -6.09 0.30 -5.32
N LEU A 84 -4.94 -0.39 -5.35
CA LEU A 84 -4.07 -0.44 -6.53
C LEU A 84 -4.75 -1.14 -7.71
N LEU A 85 -5.45 -2.26 -7.47
CA LEU A 85 -6.20 -2.97 -8.51
C LEU A 85 -7.35 -2.11 -9.06
N ILE A 86 -8.11 -1.45 -8.19
CA ILE A 86 -9.19 -0.56 -8.60
C ILE A 86 -8.62 0.61 -9.42
N ALA A 87 -7.52 1.21 -8.96
CA ALA A 87 -6.84 2.29 -9.66
C ALA A 87 -6.39 1.88 -11.08
N MET A 88 -5.75 0.71 -11.22
CA MET A 88 -5.21 0.26 -12.51
C MET A 88 -6.28 -0.29 -13.46
N LEU A 89 -7.27 -1.02 -12.95
CA LEU A 89 -8.21 -1.77 -13.79
C LEU A 89 -9.54 -1.04 -14.03
N VAL A 90 -9.94 -0.15 -13.14
CA VAL A 90 -11.27 0.48 -13.17
C VAL A 90 -11.18 1.99 -13.42
N VAL A 91 -10.29 2.67 -12.70
CA VAL A 91 -10.09 4.13 -12.77
C VAL A 91 -9.24 4.50 -14.00
N HIS A 92 -8.17 3.75 -14.26
CA HIS A 92 -7.27 4.00 -15.40
C HIS A 92 -7.06 2.80 -16.34
N PRO A 93 -8.13 2.18 -16.87
CA PRO A 93 -8.03 1.00 -17.75
C PRO A 93 -7.28 1.28 -19.05
N GLN A 94 -7.20 2.54 -19.48
CA GLN A 94 -6.50 2.98 -20.68
C GLN A 94 -4.99 3.11 -20.51
N TRP A 95 -4.46 3.08 -19.28
CA TRP A 95 -3.03 3.24 -19.06
C TRP A 95 -2.25 2.08 -19.68
N THR A 96 -1.25 2.44 -20.47
CA THR A 96 -0.23 1.53 -20.94
C THR A 96 0.61 1.02 -19.78
N LEU A 97 1.37 -0.07 -20.00
CA LEU A 97 2.29 -0.59 -19.00
C LEU A 97 3.30 0.47 -18.53
N LEU A 98 3.69 1.39 -19.42
CA LEU A 98 4.61 2.49 -19.12
C LEU A 98 4.00 3.49 -18.13
N GLU A 99 2.74 3.87 -18.33
CA GLU A 99 2.04 4.82 -17.45
C GLU A 99 1.71 4.19 -16.10
N GLY A 100 1.23 2.93 -16.10
CA GLY A 100 0.89 2.19 -14.90
C GLY A 100 2.06 1.52 -14.19
N GLN A 101 3.30 1.65 -14.67
CA GLN A 101 4.44 0.84 -14.20
C GLN A 101 4.64 0.89 -12.69
N PHE A 102 4.42 2.05 -12.07
CA PHE A 102 4.59 2.23 -10.64
C PHE A 102 3.51 1.51 -9.84
N GLY A 103 2.25 1.60 -10.28
CA GLY A 103 1.13 0.87 -9.68
C GLY A 103 1.34 -0.64 -9.76
N TRP A 104 1.77 -1.14 -10.92
CA TRP A 104 2.11 -2.56 -11.11
C TRP A 104 3.30 -3.00 -10.26
N LEU A 105 4.34 -2.17 -10.13
CA LEU A 105 5.49 -2.47 -9.28
C LEU A 105 5.10 -2.56 -7.80
N LEU A 106 4.30 -1.62 -7.31
CA LEU A 106 3.78 -1.67 -5.94
C LEU A 106 2.90 -2.91 -5.72
N LEU A 107 2.09 -3.28 -6.71
CA LEU A 107 1.27 -4.50 -6.64
C LEU A 107 2.14 -5.76 -6.50
N ILE A 108 3.24 -5.86 -7.25
CA ILE A 108 4.22 -6.95 -7.13
C ILE A 108 4.86 -6.95 -5.73
N ILE A 109 5.28 -5.78 -5.25
CA ILE A 109 5.93 -5.64 -3.92
C ILE A 109 4.98 -6.07 -2.81
N PHE A 110 3.77 -5.52 -2.74
CA PHE A 110 2.83 -5.82 -1.66
C PHE A 110 2.24 -7.24 -1.76
N THR A 111 2.13 -7.81 -2.97
CA THR A 111 1.80 -9.23 -3.13
C THR A 111 2.94 -10.10 -2.59
N SER A 112 4.19 -9.74 -2.88
CA SER A 112 5.36 -10.46 -2.35
C SER A 112 5.40 -10.40 -0.82
N VAL A 113 5.11 -9.24 -0.23
CA VAL A 113 5.02 -9.05 1.23
C VAL A 113 3.84 -9.84 1.83
N LEU A 114 2.68 -9.88 1.16
CA LEU A 114 1.54 -10.69 1.58
C LEU A 114 1.88 -12.18 1.65
N LEU A 115 2.55 -12.69 0.62
CA LEU A 115 2.94 -14.11 0.51
C LEU A 115 4.06 -14.47 1.51
N ALA A 116 5.13 -13.67 1.54
CA ALA A 116 6.27 -13.91 2.43
C ALA A 116 5.92 -13.67 3.91
N GLY A 117 5.01 -12.74 4.18
CA GLY A 117 4.65 -12.31 5.52
C GLY A 117 5.61 -11.25 6.10
N PRO A 118 5.51 -11.01 7.41
CA PRO A 118 6.13 -9.86 8.09
C PRO A 118 7.66 -9.96 8.29
N GLY A 119 8.23 -11.16 8.24
CA GLY A 119 9.62 -11.44 8.61
C GLY A 119 9.87 -11.37 10.13
N ARG A 120 11.12 -11.62 10.57
CA ARG A 120 11.46 -11.63 12.01
C ARG A 120 11.57 -10.24 12.65
N PHE A 121 11.82 -9.20 11.87
CA PHE A 121 11.94 -7.83 12.39
C PHE A 121 10.55 -7.18 12.46
N THR A 122 9.88 -7.23 13.60
CA THR A 122 8.54 -6.63 13.82
C THR A 122 8.45 -5.98 15.19
N LEU A 123 7.68 -4.89 15.31
CA LEU A 123 7.37 -4.27 16.60
C LEU A 123 6.22 -5.05 17.26
N GLY A 124 6.56 -6.17 17.89
CA GLY A 124 5.64 -7.02 18.64
C GLY A 124 5.43 -8.39 18.02
N GLY A 125 6.17 -9.39 18.50
CA GLY A 125 6.15 -10.76 17.96
C GLY A 125 4.82 -11.53 18.07
N ARG A 126 3.73 -10.91 18.56
CA ARG A 126 2.40 -11.52 18.71
C ARG A 126 1.38 -11.06 17.66
N PHE A 127 1.63 -9.98 16.92
CA PHE A 127 0.70 -9.42 15.93
C PHE A 127 1.33 -9.25 14.54
N ALA A 128 2.42 -9.97 14.27
CA ALA A 128 3.11 -9.98 12.99
C ALA A 128 2.28 -10.69 11.91
#